data_AF-A0A972D1B3-F1
#
_entry.id   AF-A0A972D1B3-F1
#
_cell.length_a   1.000
_cell.length_b   1.000
_cell.length_c   1.000
_cell.angle_alpha   90.00
_cell.angle_beta   90.00
_cell.angle_gamma   90.00
#
_symmetry.space_group_name_H-M   'P 1'
#
loop_
_entity.id
_entity.type
_entity.pdbx_description
1 polymer ?
#
loop_
_entity_poly.entity_id
_entity_poly.type
_entity_poly.pdbx_seq_one_letter_code
_entity_poly.pdbx_strand_id
1 'polypeptide(L)'
;MNNLLVFQSDFGVSDGAVAAMIGVAHEVDMDLKIYNLTHDITPYNIWEASYRLFQTVQYWPKATVFVSVVDPGVGTNRKSVVARTKTEHYIVTPDNGTLTHLKKYIGIDEIREIEESIHSRPEAQYSYTFHGRDIFANTGAKLAAGKITFEEVGPILSVDRIVELELGKVTKTENSVKGNIDILDVRFGSLWTNITMEEFFSIGFQYGDKVE
;
A
#
# COMPACT_ATOMS: atom_id res chain seq x y z
N MET A 1 -14.35 -6.46 10.57
CA MET A 1 -12.89 -6.23 10.46
C MET A 1 -12.17 -7.17 11.43
N ASN A 2 -10.90 -7.48 11.22
CA ASN A 2 -10.21 -8.56 11.95
C ASN A 2 -9.23 -8.07 13.04
N ASN A 3 -9.29 -6.77 13.39
CA ASN A 3 -8.40 -6.08 14.34
C ASN A 3 -6.90 -6.13 14.00
N LEU A 4 -6.53 -6.46 12.75
CA LEU A 4 -5.15 -6.39 12.26
C LEU A 4 -4.93 -5.07 11.54
N LEU A 5 -3.97 -4.29 12.02
CA LEU A 5 -3.50 -3.05 11.41
C LEU A 5 -2.01 -3.19 11.09
N VAL A 6 -1.64 -2.98 9.83
CA VAL A 6 -0.26 -3.12 9.36
C VAL A 6 0.25 -1.79 8.82
N PHE A 7 1.34 -1.28 9.38
CA PHE A 7 1.94 -0.03 8.94
C PHE A 7 3.08 -0.23 7.93
N GLN A 8 3.13 0.65 6.95
CA GLN A 8 4.24 0.83 6.03
C GLN A 8 4.53 2.32 5.87
N SER A 9 5.79 2.76 5.94
CA SER A 9 6.17 4.15 5.61
C SER A 9 7.64 4.29 5.20
N ASP A 10 8.06 5.53 4.91
CA ASP A 10 9.43 5.96 4.70
C ASP A 10 9.98 6.83 5.85
N PHE A 11 9.35 6.76 7.03
CA PHE A 11 9.70 7.60 8.19
C PHE A 11 10.91 7.09 8.99
N GLY A 12 11.35 5.86 8.74
CA GLY A 12 12.28 5.18 9.62
C GLY A 12 11.73 4.95 11.03
N VAL A 13 12.60 4.52 11.93
CA VAL A 13 12.28 4.29 13.36
C VAL A 13 13.22 5.05 14.29
N SER A 14 13.99 6.00 13.74
CA SER A 14 14.99 6.76 14.48
C SER A 14 14.38 7.89 15.31
N ASP A 15 13.14 8.29 15.03
CA ASP A 15 12.40 9.32 15.75
C ASP A 15 10.98 8.86 16.16
N GLY A 16 10.19 9.80 16.69
CA GLY A 16 8.86 9.52 17.25
C GLY A 16 7.73 9.36 16.22
N ALA A 17 7.98 9.48 14.91
CA ALA A 17 6.92 9.50 13.90
C ALA A 17 6.05 8.23 13.92
N VAL A 18 6.68 7.06 13.80
CA VAL A 18 5.98 5.76 13.83
C VAL A 18 5.37 5.50 15.20
N ALA A 19 6.08 5.83 16.28
CA ALA A 19 5.57 5.68 17.64
C ALA A 19 4.28 6.48 17.86
N ALA A 20 4.20 7.70 17.31
CA ALA A 20 2.99 8.52 17.37
C ALA A 20 1.83 7.91 16.57
N MET A 21 2.08 7.32 15.39
CA MET A 21 1.05 6.62 14.62
C MET A 21 0.46 5.43 15.40
N ILE A 22 1.32 4.66 16.08
CA ILE A 22 0.91 3.55 16.94
C ILE A 22 0.08 4.07 18.13
N GLY A 23 0.53 5.15 18.78
CA GLY A 23 -0.21 5.80 19.87
C GLY A 23 -1.62 6.23 19.46
N VAL A 24 -1.74 6.89 18.30
CA VAL A 24 -3.05 7.29 17.74
C VAL A 24 -3.93 6.09 17.43
N ALA A 25 -3.37 5.00 16.90
CA ALA A 25 -4.15 3.79 16.67
C ALA A 25 -4.69 3.20 17.99
N HIS A 26 -3.90 3.22 19.06
CA HIS A 26 -4.34 2.77 20.38
C HIS A 26 -5.31 3.74 21.09
N GLU A 27 -5.31 5.03 20.77
CA GLU A 27 -6.38 5.96 21.20
C GLU A 27 -7.74 5.54 20.64
N VAL A 28 -7.77 4.95 19.43
CA VAL A 28 -9.01 4.45 18.81
C VAL A 28 -9.45 3.14 19.42
N ASP A 29 -8.54 2.19 19.58
CA ASP A 29 -8.81 0.91 20.22
C ASP A 29 -7.53 0.27 20.77
N MET A 30 -7.51 0.04 22.08
CA MET A 30 -6.34 -0.49 22.79
C MET A 30 -6.07 -1.96 22.43
N ASP A 31 -7.06 -2.71 21.93
CA ASP A 31 -6.94 -4.13 21.59
C ASP A 31 -6.49 -4.37 20.14
N LEU A 32 -6.20 -3.31 19.38
CA LEU A 32 -5.67 -3.43 18.02
C LEU A 32 -4.34 -4.19 17.99
N LYS A 33 -4.24 -5.15 17.09
CA LYS A 33 -3.00 -5.87 16.81
C LYS A 33 -2.27 -5.14 15.70
N ILE A 34 -1.29 -4.33 16.11
CA ILE A 34 -0.51 -3.49 15.21
C ILE A 34 0.78 -4.20 14.83
N TYR A 35 1.08 -4.22 13.53
CA TYR A 35 2.30 -4.78 12.97
C TYR A 35 2.93 -3.80 11.99
N ASN A 36 4.20 -3.99 11.68
CA ASN A 36 4.91 -3.20 10.69
C ASN A 36 5.31 -4.09 9.53
N LEU A 37 5.00 -3.66 8.31
CA LEU A 37 5.55 -4.21 7.08
C LEU A 37 7.00 -3.74 6.95
N THR A 38 7.21 -2.43 6.86
CA THR A 38 8.52 -1.78 6.93
C THR A 38 8.35 -0.27 7.12
N HIS A 39 9.31 0.37 7.75
CA HIS A 39 9.44 1.84 7.79
C HIS A 39 10.69 2.33 7.07
N ASP A 40 11.37 1.42 6.37
CA ASP A 40 12.68 1.61 5.77
C ASP A 40 12.58 1.74 4.24
N ILE A 41 11.40 2.14 3.73
CA ILE A 41 11.27 2.52 2.33
C ILE A 41 12.16 3.72 2.09
N THR A 42 12.89 3.73 0.97
CA THR A 42 13.69 4.87 0.58
C THR A 42 12.80 6.12 0.58
N PRO A 43 13.19 7.22 1.25
CA PRO A 43 12.37 8.43 1.34
C PRO A 43 11.80 8.85 -0.01
N TYR A 44 10.49 9.07 -0.05
CA TYR A 44 9.72 9.49 -1.22
C TYR A 44 9.58 8.46 -2.35
N ASN A 45 10.05 7.22 -2.15
CA ASN A 45 10.02 6.18 -3.18
C ASN A 45 8.66 5.46 -3.24
N ILE A 46 7.71 6.07 -3.97
CA ILE A 46 6.35 5.54 -4.16
C ILE A 46 6.38 4.17 -4.87
N TRP A 47 7.33 3.95 -5.77
CA TRP A 47 7.47 2.67 -6.48
C TRP A 47 7.77 1.53 -5.50
N GLU A 48 8.75 1.73 -4.63
CA GLU A 48 9.11 0.77 -3.59
C GLU A 48 7.93 0.53 -2.64
N ALA A 49 7.23 1.58 -2.22
CA ALA A 49 6.02 1.46 -1.39
C ALA A 49 4.94 0.61 -2.05
N SER A 50 4.69 0.83 -3.34
CA SER A 50 3.70 0.09 -4.12
C SER A 50 4.07 -1.40 -4.24
N TYR A 51 5.34 -1.69 -4.53
CA TYR A 51 5.81 -3.06 -4.70
C TYR A 51 5.80 -3.84 -3.38
N ARG A 52 6.25 -3.23 -2.28
CA ARG A 52 6.31 -3.89 -0.95
C ARG A 52 4.92 -4.23 -0.41
N LEU A 53 3.90 -3.42 -0.71
CA LEU A 53 2.50 -3.79 -0.46
C LEU A 53 2.09 -5.02 -1.28
N PHE A 54 2.31 -5.01 -2.59
CA PHE A 54 1.98 -6.14 -3.46
C PHE A 54 2.63 -7.45 -3.00
N GLN A 55 3.90 -7.38 -2.62
CA GLN A 55 4.65 -8.51 -2.10
C GLN A 55 4.00 -9.11 -0.84
N THR A 56 3.35 -8.30 0.01
CA THR A 56 2.98 -8.69 1.37
C THR A 56 1.49 -8.99 1.53
N VAL A 57 0.61 -8.20 0.92
CA VAL A 57 -0.84 -8.18 1.20
C VAL A 57 -1.49 -9.57 1.10
N GLN A 58 -1.14 -10.35 0.09
CA GLN A 58 -1.73 -11.68 -0.15
C GLN A 58 -1.45 -12.73 0.94
N TYR A 59 -0.45 -12.50 1.81
CA TYR A 59 -0.10 -13.41 2.90
C TYR A 59 -0.83 -13.09 4.21
N TRP A 60 -1.55 -11.97 4.26
CA TRP A 60 -2.33 -11.61 5.43
C TRP A 60 -3.75 -12.17 5.35
N PRO A 61 -4.42 -12.37 6.50
CA PRO A 61 -5.82 -12.76 6.50
C PRO A 61 -6.70 -11.70 5.84
N LYS A 62 -7.78 -12.14 5.20
CA LYS A 62 -8.85 -11.27 4.72
C LYS A 62 -9.30 -10.28 5.81
N ALA A 63 -9.73 -9.11 5.37
CA ALA A 63 -10.13 -7.96 6.18
C ALA A 63 -9.02 -7.29 7.00
N THR A 64 -7.74 -7.60 6.71
CA THR A 64 -6.61 -6.85 7.29
C THR A 64 -6.54 -5.45 6.69
N VAL A 65 -6.28 -4.46 7.53
CA VAL A 65 -6.09 -3.06 7.11
C VAL A 65 -4.60 -2.74 7.08
N PHE A 66 -4.13 -2.25 5.94
CA PHE A 66 -2.79 -1.71 5.76
C PHE A 66 -2.87 -0.19 5.71
N VAL A 67 -1.99 0.48 6.43
CA VAL A 67 -1.76 1.93 6.32
C VAL A 67 -0.39 2.10 5.69
N SER A 68 -0.34 2.60 4.46
CA SER A 68 0.90 2.86 3.72
C SER A 68 1.06 4.35 3.49
N VAL A 69 2.13 4.93 4.03
CA VAL A 69 2.37 6.37 3.97
C VAL A 69 3.78 6.63 3.45
N VAL A 70 3.87 6.85 2.14
CA VAL A 70 5.04 7.41 1.45
C VAL A 70 4.49 8.52 0.58
N ASP A 71 4.66 9.77 1.03
CA ASP A 71 3.84 10.89 0.56
C ASP A 71 4.66 12.17 0.30
N PRO A 72 5.44 12.22 -0.80
CA PRO A 72 6.13 13.46 -1.19
C PRO A 72 5.17 14.61 -1.54
N GLY A 73 3.88 14.31 -1.76
CA GLY A 73 2.82 15.28 -2.06
C GLY A 73 2.01 15.70 -0.84
N VAL A 74 2.48 15.44 0.39
CA VAL A 74 1.76 15.81 1.61
C VAL A 74 1.45 17.32 1.63
N GLY A 75 0.25 17.68 2.10
CA GLY A 75 -0.22 19.07 2.12
C GLY A 75 -0.63 19.65 0.75
N THR A 76 -0.64 18.85 -0.32
CA THR A 76 -1.17 19.24 -1.64
C THR A 76 -2.61 18.76 -1.84
N ASN A 77 -3.17 18.97 -3.04
CA ASN A 77 -4.52 18.54 -3.42
C ASN A 77 -4.64 17.01 -3.71
N ARG A 78 -3.60 16.22 -3.43
CA ARG A 78 -3.64 14.76 -3.62
C ARG A 78 -4.62 14.14 -2.63
N LYS A 79 -5.45 13.22 -3.10
CA LYS A 79 -6.52 12.63 -2.28
C LYS A 79 -5.97 11.66 -1.24
N SER A 80 -6.62 11.62 -0.08
CA SER A 80 -6.46 10.57 0.92
C SER A 80 -7.50 9.49 0.62
N VAL A 81 -7.09 8.22 0.50
CA VAL A 81 -8.00 7.15 0.02
C VAL A 81 -7.91 5.88 0.84
N VAL A 82 -8.97 5.09 0.80
CA VAL A 82 -8.98 3.68 1.21
C VAL A 82 -9.43 2.83 0.03
N ALA A 83 -8.61 1.86 -0.36
CA ALA A 83 -8.94 0.88 -1.38
C ALA A 83 -9.26 -0.48 -0.75
N ARG A 84 -10.33 -1.14 -1.20
CA ARG A 84 -10.61 -2.56 -0.94
C ARG A 84 -10.10 -3.39 -2.12
N THR A 85 -9.19 -4.32 -1.88
CA THR A 85 -8.70 -5.24 -2.92
C THR A 85 -9.74 -6.31 -3.25
N LYS A 86 -9.62 -6.97 -4.40
CA LYS A 86 -10.45 -8.14 -4.76
C LYS A 86 -10.25 -9.34 -3.81
N THR A 87 -9.16 -9.34 -3.05
CA THR A 87 -8.88 -10.34 -2.01
C THR A 87 -9.32 -9.89 -0.62
N GLU A 88 -10.16 -8.85 -0.54
CA GLU A 88 -10.80 -8.35 0.69
C GLU A 88 -9.80 -7.77 1.71
N HIS A 89 -8.74 -7.12 1.25
CA HIS A 89 -7.82 -6.34 2.10
C HIS A 89 -8.08 -4.85 1.92
N TYR A 90 -7.78 -4.04 2.94
CA TYR A 90 -8.00 -2.60 2.91
C TYR A 90 -6.68 -1.84 2.95
N ILE A 91 -6.50 -0.87 2.08
CA ILE A 91 -5.25 -0.10 1.95
C ILE A 91 -5.57 1.38 2.12
N VAL A 92 -5.15 1.95 3.23
CA VAL A 92 -5.26 3.36 3.58
C VAL A 92 -3.97 4.06 3.15
N THR A 93 -4.05 4.99 2.20
CA THR A 93 -2.86 5.55 1.52
C THR A 93 -3.18 6.90 0.85
N PRO A 94 -2.19 7.75 0.54
CA PRO A 94 -2.34 8.79 -0.47
C PRO A 94 -2.62 8.18 -1.86
N ASP A 95 -3.47 8.85 -2.66
CA ASP A 95 -3.66 8.56 -4.08
C ASP A 95 -2.55 9.22 -4.92
N ASN A 96 -1.39 8.55 -4.95
CA ASN A 96 -0.17 9.07 -5.57
C ASN A 96 0.58 8.04 -6.42
N GLY A 97 -0.03 6.89 -6.72
CA GLY A 97 0.64 5.75 -7.37
C GLY A 97 0.98 4.59 -6.44
N THR A 98 0.85 4.75 -5.11
CA THR A 98 1.10 3.65 -4.16
C THR A 98 0.28 2.39 -4.47
N LEU A 99 -0.93 2.53 -5.03
CA LEU A 99 -1.82 1.42 -5.35
C LEU A 99 -1.52 0.68 -6.67
N THR A 100 -0.53 1.12 -7.46
CA THR A 100 -0.28 0.64 -8.82
C THR A 100 -0.08 -0.89 -8.93
N HIS A 101 0.85 -1.48 -8.17
CA HIS A 101 1.11 -2.92 -8.26
C HIS A 101 -0.07 -3.76 -7.77
N LEU A 102 -0.75 -3.29 -6.71
CA LEU A 102 -1.97 -3.90 -6.18
C LEU A 102 -3.09 -3.92 -7.21
N LYS A 103 -3.36 -2.79 -7.88
CA LYS A 103 -4.36 -2.70 -8.94
C LYS A 103 -4.02 -3.65 -10.10
N LYS A 104 -2.75 -3.71 -10.50
CA LYS A 104 -2.29 -4.55 -11.61
C LYS A 104 -2.39 -6.05 -11.34
N TYR A 105 -1.88 -6.51 -10.19
CA TYR A 105 -1.64 -7.94 -9.96
C TYR A 105 -2.68 -8.61 -9.04
N ILE A 106 -3.35 -7.86 -8.17
CA ILE A 106 -4.39 -8.37 -7.27
C ILE A 106 -5.78 -7.88 -7.70
N GLY A 107 -5.85 -6.63 -8.15
CA GLY A 107 -7.09 -5.94 -8.46
C GLY A 107 -7.68 -5.19 -7.27
N ILE A 108 -8.24 -4.02 -7.55
CA ILE A 108 -9.02 -3.21 -6.61
C ILE A 108 -10.49 -3.41 -6.95
N ASP A 109 -11.29 -3.71 -5.93
CA ASP A 109 -12.74 -3.85 -6.02
C ASP A 109 -13.43 -2.49 -5.93
N GLU A 110 -13.06 -1.70 -4.92
CA GLU A 110 -13.66 -0.38 -4.68
C GLU A 110 -12.64 0.54 -4.01
N ILE A 111 -12.75 1.85 -4.25
CA ILE A 111 -11.94 2.86 -3.60
C ILE A 111 -12.82 4.01 -3.11
N ARG A 112 -12.49 4.55 -1.94
CA ARG A 112 -13.19 5.68 -1.32
C ARG A 112 -12.22 6.79 -0.97
N GLU A 113 -12.65 8.02 -1.19
CA GLU A 113 -11.97 9.20 -0.66
C GLU A 113 -12.25 9.27 0.84
N ILE A 114 -11.21 9.52 1.63
CA ILE A 114 -11.35 9.73 3.07
C ILE A 114 -11.98 11.10 3.27
N GLU A 115 -13.14 11.14 3.93
CA GLU A 115 -13.73 12.41 4.34
C GLU A 115 -12.98 12.98 5.55
N GLU A 116 -11.93 13.76 5.27
CA GLU A 116 -10.96 14.23 6.28
C GLU A 116 -11.62 15.10 7.36
N SER A 117 -12.69 15.84 7.05
CA SER A 117 -13.47 16.61 8.03
C SER A 117 -14.10 15.76 9.14
N ILE A 118 -14.36 14.48 8.88
CA ILE A 118 -14.96 13.53 9.82
C ILE A 118 -13.88 12.63 10.44
N HIS A 119 -12.90 12.23 9.63
CA HIS A 119 -11.97 11.17 10.00
C HIS A 119 -10.60 11.64 10.44
N SER A 120 -10.25 12.92 10.27
CA SER A 120 -9.01 13.48 10.82
C SER A 120 -9.09 13.67 12.35
N ARG A 121 -7.93 13.74 13.00
CA ARG A 121 -7.86 14.17 14.40
C ARG A 121 -8.26 15.65 14.51
N PRO A 122 -8.88 16.11 15.61
CA PRO A 122 -9.27 17.52 15.78
C PRO A 122 -8.13 18.53 15.58
N GLU A 123 -6.90 18.11 15.88
CA GLU A 123 -5.69 18.94 15.75
C GLU A 123 -5.08 18.94 14.34
N ALA A 124 -5.56 18.10 13.42
CA ALA A 124 -5.01 17.96 12.06
C ALA A 124 -5.04 19.28 11.28
N GLN A 125 -6.03 20.13 11.55
CA GLN A 125 -6.17 21.47 10.96
C GLN A 125 -5.00 22.43 11.26
N TYR A 126 -4.18 22.10 12.27
CA TYR A 126 -3.03 22.92 12.68
C TYR A 126 -1.70 22.42 12.10
N SER A 127 -1.66 21.26 11.43
CA SER A 127 -0.41 20.64 10.94
C SER A 127 -0.62 19.84 9.65
N TYR A 128 -0.31 20.46 8.51
CA TYR A 128 -0.42 19.85 7.17
C TYR A 128 0.75 18.95 6.76
N THR A 129 1.73 18.75 7.65
CA THR A 129 2.97 18.02 7.33
C THR A 129 2.95 16.56 7.74
N PHE A 130 1.98 16.12 8.56
CA PHE A 130 1.97 14.76 9.09
C PHE A 130 0.61 14.05 8.98
N HIS A 131 0.08 13.98 7.76
CA HIS A 131 -1.14 13.22 7.44
C HIS A 131 -1.03 11.72 7.79
N GLY A 132 0.20 11.17 7.85
CA GLY A 132 0.47 9.82 8.33
C GLY A 132 -0.15 9.53 9.70
N ARG A 133 0.07 10.42 10.66
CA ARG A 133 -0.50 10.32 12.01
C ARG A 133 -1.97 10.74 12.03
N ASP A 134 -2.27 11.91 11.48
CA ASP A 134 -3.53 12.59 11.77
C ASP A 134 -4.72 12.12 10.92
N ILE A 135 -4.45 11.51 9.76
CA ILE A 135 -5.48 11.05 8.82
C ILE A 135 -5.36 9.54 8.63
N PHE A 136 -4.21 9.06 8.17
CA PHE A 136 -4.06 7.67 7.71
C PHE A 136 -4.05 6.68 8.87
N ALA A 137 -3.25 6.90 9.92
CA ALA A 137 -3.24 6.01 11.09
C ALA A 137 -4.60 6.00 11.80
N ASN A 138 -5.22 7.17 12.00
CA ASN A 138 -6.54 7.27 12.64
C ASN A 138 -7.63 6.54 11.83
N THR A 139 -7.70 6.78 10.51
CA THR A 139 -8.69 6.14 9.63
C THR A 139 -8.46 4.63 9.58
N GLY A 140 -7.21 4.19 9.42
CA GLY A 140 -6.86 2.77 9.41
C GLY A 140 -7.20 2.07 10.71
N ALA A 141 -6.95 2.70 11.86
CA ALA A 141 -7.31 2.17 13.17
C ALA A 141 -8.83 2.06 13.35
N LYS A 142 -9.60 3.10 13.01
CA LYS A 142 -11.07 3.08 13.08
C LYS A 142 -11.65 1.96 12.21
N LEU A 143 -11.11 1.79 11.00
CA LEU A 143 -11.52 0.72 10.10
C LEU A 143 -11.13 -0.65 10.66
N ALA A 144 -9.86 -0.86 11.06
CA ALA A 144 -9.38 -2.14 11.56
C ALA A 144 -10.14 -2.62 12.81
N ALA A 145 -10.46 -1.70 13.71
CA ALA A 145 -11.23 -1.94 14.93
C ALA A 145 -12.76 -2.05 14.69
N GLY A 146 -13.22 -1.85 13.46
CA GLY A 146 -14.64 -1.87 13.11
C GLY A 146 -15.46 -0.75 13.74
N LYS A 147 -14.83 0.38 14.11
CA LYS A 147 -15.54 1.59 14.59
C LYS A 147 -16.23 2.32 13.44
N ILE A 148 -15.74 2.14 12.22
CA ILE A 148 -16.38 2.57 10.98
C ILE A 148 -16.41 1.41 10.01
N THR A 149 -17.44 1.39 9.17
CA THR A 149 -17.53 0.54 7.98
C THR A 149 -16.67 1.13 6.86
N PHE A 150 -16.45 0.34 5.80
CA PHE A 150 -15.74 0.84 4.62
C PHE A 150 -16.54 1.94 3.93
N GLU A 151 -17.87 1.82 3.93
CA GLU A 151 -18.79 2.76 3.32
C GLU A 151 -18.77 4.13 4.01
N GLU A 152 -18.56 4.15 5.33
CA GLU A 152 -18.45 5.36 6.15
C GLU A 152 -17.11 6.10 5.99
N VAL A 153 -16.13 5.53 5.28
CA VAL A 153 -14.85 6.21 4.99
C VAL A 153 -15.09 7.52 4.22
N GLY A 154 -16.04 7.51 3.29
CA GLY A 154 -16.38 8.64 2.44
C GLY A 154 -16.86 8.23 1.04
N PRO A 155 -16.92 9.18 0.10
CA PRO A 155 -17.52 8.94 -1.22
C PRO A 155 -16.69 7.99 -2.08
N ILE A 156 -17.38 7.22 -2.93
CA ILE A 156 -16.74 6.30 -3.89
C ILE A 156 -15.95 7.10 -4.94
N LEU A 157 -14.74 6.64 -5.24
CA LEU A 157 -13.94 7.10 -6.38
C LEU A 157 -13.93 6.05 -7.49
N SER A 158 -13.68 6.50 -8.72
CA SER A 158 -13.49 5.59 -9.85
C SER A 158 -12.11 4.94 -9.77
N VAL A 159 -12.07 3.61 -9.72
CA VAL A 159 -10.81 2.82 -9.74
C VAL A 159 -9.96 3.14 -10.97
N ASP A 160 -10.59 3.49 -12.10
CA ASP A 160 -9.90 3.82 -13.36
C ASP A 160 -9.26 5.21 -13.35
N ARG A 161 -9.53 6.04 -12.35
CA ARG A 161 -9.02 7.43 -12.26
C ARG A 161 -8.01 7.65 -11.15
N ILE A 162 -7.61 6.59 -10.44
CA ILE A 162 -6.55 6.69 -9.43
C ILE A 162 -5.21 6.99 -10.10
N VAL A 163 -4.30 7.62 -9.36
CA VAL A 163 -2.95 7.88 -9.86
C VAL A 163 -2.21 6.55 -9.98
N GLU A 164 -1.55 6.33 -11.13
CA GLU A 164 -0.76 5.13 -11.38
C GLU A 164 0.66 5.48 -11.87
N LEU A 165 1.64 4.73 -11.37
CA LEU A 165 2.99 4.74 -11.90
C LEU A 165 3.04 3.96 -13.23
N GLU A 166 3.91 4.37 -14.15
CA GLU A 166 4.10 3.63 -15.41
C GLU A 166 4.82 2.31 -15.16
N LEU A 167 4.09 1.20 -15.28
CA LEU A 167 4.68 -0.14 -15.17
C LEU A 167 5.40 -0.54 -16.46
N GLY A 168 6.56 -1.18 -16.29
CA GLY A 168 7.29 -1.81 -17.39
C GLY A 168 6.44 -2.86 -18.11
N LYS A 169 6.58 -2.95 -19.43
CA LYS A 169 5.85 -3.93 -20.25
C LYS A 169 6.65 -5.23 -20.34
N VAL A 170 5.96 -6.35 -20.16
CA VAL A 170 6.49 -7.67 -20.52
C VAL A 170 6.17 -7.94 -21.98
N THR A 171 7.20 -8.25 -22.78
CA THR A 171 7.04 -8.66 -24.18
C THR A 171 7.55 -10.08 -24.37
N LYS A 172 6.79 -10.87 -25.13
CA LYS A 172 7.11 -12.27 -25.43
C LYS A 172 7.39 -12.43 -26.91
N THR A 173 8.37 -13.26 -27.23
CA THR A 173 8.57 -13.84 -28.56
C THR A 173 8.36 -15.35 -28.48
N GLU A 174 8.54 -16.07 -29.58
CA GLU A 174 8.45 -17.54 -29.58
C GLU A 174 9.44 -18.20 -28.60
N ASN A 175 10.62 -17.59 -28.38
CA ASN A 175 11.72 -18.19 -27.62
C ASN A 175 12.29 -17.26 -26.53
N SER A 176 11.64 -16.14 -26.22
CA SER A 176 12.16 -15.21 -25.21
C SER A 176 11.06 -14.41 -24.52
N VAL A 177 11.32 -14.01 -23.28
CA VAL A 177 10.51 -13.07 -22.53
C VAL A 177 11.39 -11.92 -22.05
N LYS A 178 10.94 -10.70 -22.28
CA LYS A 178 11.65 -9.48 -21.89
C LYS A 178 10.76 -8.69 -20.94
N GLY A 179 11.37 -8.19 -19.87
CA GLY A 179 10.71 -7.36 -18.88
C GLY A 179 11.68 -6.37 -18.24
N ASN A 180 11.30 -5.90 -17.07
CA ASN A 180 12.01 -4.92 -16.27
C ASN A 180 12.37 -5.53 -14.91
N ILE A 181 13.45 -5.03 -14.31
CA ILE A 181 13.72 -5.25 -12.88
C ILE A 181 12.81 -4.29 -12.13
N ASP A 182 11.82 -4.82 -11.41
CA ASP A 182 10.89 -4.02 -10.63
C ASP A 182 11.48 -3.63 -9.29
N ILE A 183 12.23 -4.53 -8.64
CA ILE A 183 12.83 -4.25 -7.34
C ILE A 183 14.12 -5.03 -7.11
N LEU A 184 14.97 -4.45 -6.27
CA LEU A 184 16.17 -5.11 -5.77
C LEU A 184 15.86 -5.82 -4.45
N ASP A 185 16.43 -7.00 -4.29
CA ASP A 185 16.57 -7.66 -3.00
C ASP A 185 17.98 -7.44 -2.48
N VAL A 186 18.21 -6.23 -1.97
CA VAL A 186 19.55 -5.75 -1.56
C VAL A 186 20.19 -6.65 -0.51
N ARG A 187 19.39 -7.32 0.33
CA ARG A 187 19.90 -8.18 1.41
C ARG A 187 20.55 -9.45 0.87
N PHE A 188 20.02 -9.99 -0.23
CA PHE A 188 20.49 -11.25 -0.79
C PHE A 188 21.16 -11.09 -2.17
N GLY A 189 21.18 -9.89 -2.73
CA GLY A 189 21.75 -9.59 -4.04
C GLY A 189 20.92 -10.10 -5.21
N SER A 190 19.63 -10.40 -5.00
CA SER A 190 18.74 -10.85 -6.07
C SER A 190 18.08 -9.69 -6.80
N LEU A 191 17.69 -9.93 -8.05
CA LEU A 191 16.94 -9.01 -8.89
C LEU A 191 15.55 -9.60 -9.13
N TRP A 192 14.50 -8.85 -8.82
CA TRP A 192 13.13 -9.32 -9.04
C TRP A 192 12.54 -8.58 -10.24
N THR A 193 12.09 -9.36 -11.22
CA THR A 193 11.54 -8.85 -12.47
C THR A 193 10.02 -8.72 -12.42
N ASN A 194 9.44 -7.92 -13.31
CA ASN A 194 8.00 -7.92 -13.57
C ASN A 194 7.49 -9.15 -14.36
N ILE A 195 8.40 -10.01 -14.83
CA ILE A 195 8.04 -11.23 -15.55
C ILE A 195 7.47 -12.24 -14.55
N THR A 196 6.18 -12.54 -14.70
CA THR A 196 5.50 -13.54 -13.87
C THR A 196 5.90 -14.97 -14.26
N MET A 197 5.72 -15.92 -13.34
CA MET A 197 5.94 -17.34 -13.63
C MET A 197 5.05 -17.84 -14.77
N GLU A 198 3.80 -17.37 -14.84
CA GLU A 198 2.89 -17.67 -15.94
C GLU A 198 3.45 -17.18 -17.29
N GLU A 199 3.94 -15.94 -17.33
CA GLU A 199 4.54 -15.39 -18.54
C GLU A 199 5.80 -16.14 -18.96
N PHE A 200 6.65 -16.50 -18.00
CA PHE A 200 7.88 -17.24 -18.24
C PHE A 200 7.59 -18.65 -18.79
N PHE A 201 6.65 -19.38 -18.20
CA PHE A 201 6.32 -20.74 -18.65
C PHE A 201 5.47 -20.77 -19.93
N SER A 202 4.72 -19.71 -20.23
CA SER A 202 3.86 -19.66 -21.42
C SER A 202 4.62 -19.77 -22.77
N ILE A 203 5.93 -19.52 -22.77
CA ILE A 203 6.80 -19.65 -23.94
C ILE A 203 7.60 -20.97 -23.98
N GLY A 204 7.26 -21.93 -23.12
CA GLY A 204 7.78 -23.29 -23.19
C GLY A 204 8.98 -23.61 -22.29
N PHE A 205 9.50 -22.64 -21.52
CA PHE A 205 10.54 -22.92 -20.53
C PHE A 205 10.05 -23.84 -19.42
N GLN A 206 10.95 -24.66 -18.88
CA GLN A 206 10.72 -25.60 -17.79
C GLN A 206 11.79 -25.49 -16.70
N TYR A 207 11.49 -26.02 -15.51
CA TYR A 207 12.49 -26.13 -14.46
C TYR A 207 13.68 -27.00 -14.92
N GLY A 208 14.89 -26.48 -14.78
CA GLY A 208 16.13 -27.14 -15.21
C GLY A 208 16.66 -26.65 -16.55
N ASP A 209 15.88 -25.87 -17.30
CA ASP A 209 16.34 -25.25 -18.54
C ASP A 209 17.43 -24.21 -18.28
N LYS A 210 18.36 -24.11 -19.22
CA LYS A 210 19.35 -23.03 -19.26
C LYS A 210 18.76 -21.86 -20.05
N VAL A 211 18.68 -20.69 -19.41
CA VAL A 211 18.22 -19.44 -20.03
C VAL A 211 19.31 -18.37 -19.98
N GLU A 212 19.33 -17.48 -20.97
CA GLU A 212 20.29 -16.37 -21.13
C GLU A 212 19.55 -15.08 -21.50
#